data_AF-A0A0N4W439-F1
#
_entry.id   AF-A0A0N4W439-F1
#
_cell.length_a   1.000
_cell.length_b   1.000
_cell.length_c   1.000
_cell.angle_alpha   90.00
_cell.angle_beta   90.00
_cell.angle_gamma   90.00
#
_symmetry.space_group_name_H-M   'P 1'
#
loop_
_entity.id
_entity.type
_entity.pdbx_description
1 polymer ?
#
loop_
_entity_poly.entity_id
_entity_poly.type
_entity_poly.pdbx_seq_one_letter_code
_entity_poly.pdbx_strand_id
1 'polypeptide(L)'
;MQPKEIETVALDQLQQLDRNRQVFVELRASMMEADQQDTREFQNQMRTAMPRLQSSVDAALANFKRNRQKAPTVNLHEDNATDELEEAERAAVQADRHPPTFACAGGHGHARIRKRRAPEKCEFLEKLGVEEGEVGEEEEEPQEVQERIRQQNVNMRKQIEGGIRQLQQARSNFLQIIDELRHLPTCPPRRYGYGAVGSDTGRFMRCAFCRADGKHYSDSCDEFPCVCAPSYD
;
A
#
# COMPACT_ATOMS: atom_id res chain seq x y z
N MET A 1 -37.56 36.69 9.18
CA MET A 1 -36.73 36.64 7.97
C MET A 1 -37.63 36.77 6.76
N GLN A 2 -37.30 37.66 5.84
CA GLN A 2 -38.02 37.75 4.58
C GLN A 2 -37.55 36.64 3.63
N PRO A 3 -38.44 36.03 2.82
CA PRO A 3 -38.08 34.96 1.88
C PRO A 3 -36.90 35.32 0.96
N LYS A 4 -36.79 36.59 0.58
CA LYS A 4 -35.72 37.11 -0.28
C LYS A 4 -34.33 37.06 0.37
N GLU A 5 -34.24 37.21 1.69
CA GLU A 5 -32.98 37.13 2.43
C GLU A 5 -32.45 35.69 2.43
N ILE A 6 -33.35 34.72 2.60
CA ILE A 6 -33.03 33.29 2.57
C ILE A 6 -32.53 32.89 1.18
N GLU A 7 -33.20 33.36 0.12
CA GLU A 7 -32.80 33.10 -1.27
C GLU A 7 -31.41 33.67 -1.59
N THR A 8 -31.12 34.89 -1.12
CA THR A 8 -29.81 35.52 -1.31
C THR A 8 -28.70 34.74 -0.60
N VAL A 9 -28.93 34.32 0.65
CA VAL A 9 -27.96 33.52 1.42
C VAL A 9 -27.76 32.14 0.77
N ALA A 10 -28.83 31.52 0.28
CA ALA A 10 -28.73 30.22 -0.40
C ALA A 10 -27.91 30.32 -1.69
N LEU A 11 -28.09 31.38 -2.48
CA LEU A 11 -27.30 31.62 -3.70
C LEU A 11 -25.82 31.85 -3.39
N ASP A 12 -25.51 32.64 -2.36
CA ASP A 12 -24.12 32.87 -1.93
C ASP A 12 -23.45 31.56 -1.47
N GLN A 13 -24.16 30.75 -0.70
CA GLN A 13 -23.66 29.43 -0.27
C GLN A 13 -23.44 28.47 -1.44
N LEU A 14 -24.36 28.43 -2.41
CA LEU A 14 -24.18 27.61 -3.61
C LEU A 14 -22.99 28.09 -4.44
N GLN A 15 -22.82 29.40 -4.60
CA GLN A 15 -21.68 29.97 -5.32
C GLN A 15 -20.36 29.66 -4.60
N GLN A 16 -20.34 29.69 -3.27
CA GLN A 16 -19.16 29.31 -2.49
C GLN A 16 -18.84 27.82 -2.64
N LEU A 17 -19.85 26.95 -2.66
CA LEU A 17 -19.65 25.51 -2.92
C LEU A 17 -19.10 25.24 -4.31
N ASP A 18 -19.56 25.95 -5.33
CA ASP A 18 -19.03 25.83 -6.70
C ASP A 18 -17.58 26.29 -6.80
N ARG A 19 -17.22 27.40 -6.12
CA ARG A 19 -15.81 27.84 -6.03
C ARG A 19 -14.94 26.79 -5.34
N ASN A 20 -15.40 26.24 -4.22
CA ASN A 20 -14.66 25.19 -3.50
C ASN A 20 -14.50 23.95 -4.36
N ARG A 21 -15.56 23.52 -5.05
CA ARG A 21 -15.51 22.39 -5.99
C ARG A 21 -14.46 22.61 -7.06
N GLN A 22 -14.40 23.82 -7.65
CA GLN A 22 -13.41 24.16 -8.66
C GLN A 22 -11.98 24.07 -8.11
N VAL A 23 -11.72 24.61 -6.93
CA VAL A 23 -10.42 24.50 -6.25
C VAL A 23 -10.02 23.04 -6.02
N PHE A 24 -10.95 22.18 -5.61
CA PHE A 24 -10.64 20.75 -5.43
C PHE A 24 -10.34 20.03 -6.76
N VAL A 25 -10.98 20.42 -7.85
CA VAL A 25 -10.69 19.89 -9.19
C VAL A 25 -9.28 20.30 -9.62
N GLU A 26 -8.91 21.57 -9.42
CA GLU A 26 -7.58 22.09 -9.74
C GLU A 26 -6.49 21.45 -8.87
N LEU A 27 -6.73 21.29 -7.57
CA LEU A 27 -5.80 20.62 -6.67
C LEU A 27 -5.57 19.15 -7.09
N ARG A 28 -6.64 18.43 -7.46
CA ARG A 28 -6.51 17.06 -7.95
C ARG A 28 -5.71 17.00 -9.24
N ALA A 29 -5.97 17.91 -10.19
CA ALA A 29 -5.22 17.98 -11.44
C ALA A 29 -3.73 18.25 -11.18
N SER A 30 -3.42 19.21 -10.30
CA SER A 30 -2.05 19.53 -9.91
C SER A 30 -1.33 18.36 -9.24
N MET A 31 -2.00 17.63 -8.35
CA MET A 31 -1.43 16.43 -7.73
C MET A 31 -1.13 15.33 -8.75
N MET A 32 -2.03 15.11 -9.72
CA MET A 32 -1.81 14.13 -10.78
C MET A 32 -0.65 14.54 -11.71
N GLU A 33 -0.49 15.82 -11.99
CA GLU A 33 0.62 16.33 -12.79
C GLU A 33 1.96 16.17 -12.05
N ALA A 34 2.00 16.47 -10.76
CA ALA A 34 3.19 16.27 -9.92
C ALA A 34 3.60 14.78 -9.88
N ASP A 35 2.64 13.87 -9.66
CA ASP A 35 2.91 12.42 -9.65
C ASP A 35 3.44 11.90 -11.00
N GLN A 36 2.89 12.41 -12.10
CA GLN A 36 3.40 12.11 -13.44
C GLN A 36 4.82 12.65 -13.65
N GLN A 37 5.11 13.84 -13.14
CA GLN A 37 6.43 14.45 -13.24
C GLN A 37 7.46 13.65 -12.43
N ASP A 38 7.15 13.30 -11.18
CA ASP A 38 7.99 12.46 -10.32
C ASP A 38 8.29 11.11 -10.98
N THR A 39 7.27 10.49 -11.57
CA THR A 39 7.41 9.23 -12.32
C THR A 39 8.38 9.38 -13.50
N ARG A 40 8.28 10.47 -14.27
CA ARG A 40 9.18 10.73 -15.40
C ARG A 40 10.61 11.00 -14.93
N GLU A 41 10.78 11.75 -13.85
CA GLU A 41 12.08 12.04 -13.28
C GLU A 41 12.77 10.77 -12.78
N PHE A 42 12.05 9.93 -12.04
CA PHE A 42 12.55 8.63 -11.61
C PHE A 42 12.96 7.75 -12.80
N GLN A 43 12.11 7.66 -13.83
CA GLN A 43 12.43 6.89 -15.04
C GLN A 43 13.68 7.40 -15.75
N ASN A 44 13.85 8.72 -15.83
CA ASN A 44 15.04 9.35 -16.44
C ASN A 44 16.30 9.08 -15.61
N GLN A 45 16.20 9.16 -14.28
CA GLN A 45 17.30 8.82 -13.37
C GLN A 45 17.70 7.35 -13.53
N MET A 46 16.74 6.43 -13.55
CA MET A 46 16.98 5.00 -13.78
C MET A 46 17.63 4.73 -15.13
N ARG A 47 17.13 5.35 -16.20
CA ARG A 47 17.72 5.24 -17.55
C ARG A 47 19.16 5.75 -17.61
N THR A 48 19.50 6.73 -16.79
CA THR A 48 20.86 7.30 -16.71
C THR A 48 21.78 6.45 -15.82
N ALA A 49 21.27 5.90 -14.72
CA ALA A 49 22.03 5.12 -13.75
C ALA A 49 22.35 3.70 -14.25
N MET A 50 21.41 3.06 -14.95
CA MET A 50 21.58 1.67 -15.41
C MET A 50 22.83 1.45 -16.29
N PRO A 51 23.14 2.29 -17.29
CA PRO A 51 24.38 2.15 -18.07
C PRO A 51 25.65 2.30 -17.25
N ARG A 52 25.63 3.12 -16.19
CA ARG A 52 26.78 3.30 -15.28
C ARG A 52 27.01 2.06 -14.44
N LEU A 53 25.93 1.48 -13.89
CA LEU A 53 25.99 0.22 -13.16
C LEU A 53 26.49 -0.91 -14.06
N GLN A 54 25.98 -1.00 -15.28
CA GLN A 54 26.40 -2.02 -16.24
C GLN A 54 27.88 -1.86 -16.60
N SER A 55 28.33 -0.65 -16.92
CA SER A 55 29.74 -0.36 -17.17
C SER A 55 30.65 -0.71 -15.98
N SER A 56 30.19 -0.45 -14.76
CA SER A 56 30.92 -0.79 -13.53
C SER A 56 31.08 -2.30 -13.35
N VAL A 57 29.99 -3.06 -13.56
CA VAL A 57 30.02 -4.54 -13.50
C VAL A 57 30.93 -5.10 -14.59
N ASP A 58 30.83 -4.59 -15.82
CA ASP A 58 31.67 -5.02 -16.93
C ASP A 58 33.16 -4.74 -16.66
N ALA A 59 33.48 -3.58 -16.08
CA ALA A 59 34.84 -3.23 -15.66
C ALA A 59 35.36 -4.15 -14.54
N ALA A 60 34.55 -4.45 -13.53
CA ALA A 60 34.91 -5.37 -12.46
C ALA A 60 35.19 -6.79 -13.00
N LEU A 61 34.35 -7.28 -13.91
CA LEU A 61 34.55 -8.57 -14.57
C LEU A 61 35.82 -8.60 -15.42
N ALA A 62 36.12 -7.53 -16.15
CA ALA A 62 37.36 -7.41 -16.93
C ALA A 62 38.61 -7.43 -16.03
N ASN A 63 38.57 -6.71 -14.91
CA ASN A 63 39.66 -6.70 -13.92
C ASN A 63 39.88 -8.10 -13.31
N PHE A 64 38.81 -8.81 -12.98
CA PHE A 64 38.92 -10.17 -12.43
C PHE A 64 39.59 -11.13 -13.41
N LYS A 65 39.21 -11.08 -14.71
CA LYS A 65 39.87 -11.89 -15.75
C LYS A 65 41.35 -11.54 -15.90
N ARG A 66 41.69 -10.26 -15.84
CA ARG A 66 43.09 -9.79 -15.94
C ARG A 66 43.94 -10.26 -14.75
N ASN A 67 43.39 -10.22 -13.54
CA ASN A 67 44.10 -10.67 -12.33
C ASN A 67 44.34 -12.18 -12.35
N ARG A 68 43.37 -12.96 -12.86
CA ARG A 68 43.53 -14.42 -13.03
C ARG A 68 44.63 -14.80 -14.04
N GLN A 69 44.87 -13.98 -15.06
CA GLN A 69 45.94 -14.20 -16.04
C GLN A 69 47.34 -13.77 -15.56
N LYS A 70 47.42 -12.95 -14.50
CA LYS A 70 48.68 -12.49 -13.91
C LYS A 70 49.16 -13.34 -12.72
N ALA A 71 48.34 -14.28 -12.24
CA ALA A 71 48.79 -15.25 -11.26
C ALA A 71 49.86 -16.16 -11.88
N PRO A 72 51.04 -16.34 -11.24
CA PRO A 72 52.05 -17.26 -11.72
C PRO A 72 51.47 -18.68 -11.79
N THR A 73 51.72 -19.36 -12.91
CA THR A 73 51.53 -20.80 -13.06
C THR A 73 52.40 -21.54 -12.05
N VAL A 74 51.88 -21.73 -10.84
CA VAL A 74 52.34 -22.80 -9.96
C VAL A 74 51.81 -24.09 -10.58
N ASN A 75 52.74 -24.86 -11.16
CA ASN A 75 52.49 -26.22 -11.61
C ASN A 75 51.96 -27.04 -10.43
N LEU A 76 50.65 -27.18 -10.33
CA LEU A 76 50.04 -28.26 -9.56
C LEU A 76 49.74 -29.38 -10.54
N HIS A 77 50.63 -30.36 -10.45
CA HIS A 77 50.53 -31.72 -10.94
C HIS A 77 49.07 -32.18 -10.97
N GLU A 78 48.62 -32.60 -12.15
CA GLU A 78 47.43 -33.39 -12.33
C GLU A 78 47.56 -34.64 -11.46
N ASP A 79 46.63 -34.85 -10.54
CA ASP A 79 46.27 -36.17 -10.08
C ASP A 79 44.74 -36.27 -10.04
N ASN A 80 44.27 -37.30 -10.73
CA ASN A 80 42.88 -37.65 -10.96
C ASN A 80 42.17 -38.01 -9.65
N ALA A 81 40.99 -37.43 -9.43
CA ALA A 81 39.93 -38.07 -8.67
C ALA A 81 38.58 -37.73 -9.33
N THR A 82 38.20 -38.63 -10.23
CA THR A 82 36.85 -38.80 -10.76
C THR A 82 35.90 -39.29 -9.66
N ASP A 83 34.61 -38.99 -9.86
CA ASP A 83 33.41 -39.55 -9.25
C ASP A 83 32.96 -39.05 -7.86
N GLU A 84 31.63 -38.97 -7.74
CA GLU A 84 30.81 -38.64 -6.57
C GLU A 84 30.52 -37.15 -6.30
N LEU A 85 29.68 -36.52 -7.14
CA LEU A 85 28.73 -35.48 -6.68
C LEU A 85 27.62 -35.13 -7.70
N GLU A 86 27.22 -36.07 -8.56
CA GLU A 86 26.13 -35.90 -9.53
C GLU A 86 24.78 -36.47 -9.04
N GLU A 87 24.63 -36.69 -7.72
CA GLU A 87 23.46 -37.36 -7.10
C GLU A 87 22.84 -36.55 -5.94
N ALA A 88 22.74 -35.23 -6.06
CA ALA A 88 22.03 -34.39 -5.07
C ALA A 88 21.05 -33.36 -5.68
N GLU A 89 21.05 -33.12 -7.00
CA GLU A 89 20.21 -32.09 -7.64
C GLU A 89 18.94 -32.62 -8.33
N ARG A 90 18.66 -33.93 -8.27
CA ARG A 90 17.44 -34.54 -8.86
C ARG A 90 16.26 -34.75 -7.89
N ALA A 91 16.25 -34.10 -6.72
CA ALA A 91 15.19 -34.27 -5.72
C ALA A 91 14.36 -33.01 -5.38
N ALA A 92 14.56 -31.87 -6.06
CA ALA A 92 13.84 -30.62 -5.77
C ALA A 92 12.85 -30.17 -6.86
N VAL A 93 12.52 -31.05 -7.82
CA VAL A 93 11.47 -30.81 -8.82
C VAL A 93 10.34 -31.82 -8.58
N GLN A 94 9.35 -31.42 -7.79
CA GLN A 94 7.94 -31.89 -7.74
C GLN A 94 7.36 -31.99 -6.31
N ALA A 95 7.06 -30.84 -5.73
CA ALA A 95 5.96 -30.61 -4.78
C ALA A 95 5.93 -29.08 -4.63
N ASP A 96 5.00 -28.33 -5.22
CA ASP A 96 3.66 -28.20 -4.66
C ASP A 96 2.78 -27.52 -5.73
N ARG A 97 2.09 -28.32 -6.53
CA ARG A 97 0.95 -27.87 -7.33
C ARG A 97 -0.30 -28.29 -6.57
N HIS A 98 -0.92 -27.39 -5.82
CA HIS A 98 -2.39 -27.25 -5.80
C HIS A 98 -2.83 -25.89 -5.22
N PRO A 99 -3.77 -25.18 -5.90
CA PRO A 99 -4.39 -23.96 -5.38
C PRO A 99 -5.53 -24.31 -4.42
N PRO A 100 -5.74 -23.57 -3.31
CA PRO A 100 -6.95 -23.75 -2.52
C PRO A 100 -8.12 -23.03 -3.19
N THR A 101 -9.05 -23.88 -3.60
CA THR A 101 -10.42 -23.64 -4.05
C THR A 101 -11.17 -22.65 -3.15
N PHE A 102 -11.83 -21.68 -3.78
CA PHE A 102 -12.87 -20.86 -3.16
C PHE A 102 -14.06 -21.74 -2.76
N ALA A 103 -14.45 -21.70 -1.48
CA ALA A 103 -15.74 -22.19 -1.01
C ALA A 103 -16.34 -21.16 -0.06
N CYS A 104 -17.32 -20.39 -0.56
CA CYS A 104 -18.25 -19.63 0.24
C CYS A 104 -19.24 -20.60 0.91
N ALA A 105 -19.21 -20.68 2.24
CA ALA A 105 -20.35 -21.15 3.02
C ALA A 105 -20.30 -20.50 4.40
N GLY A 106 -21.36 -19.79 4.74
CA GLY A 106 -21.51 -19.06 5.99
C GLY A 106 -21.61 -19.96 7.22
N GLY A 107 -21.37 -19.36 8.37
CA GLY A 107 -21.57 -20.01 9.67
C GLY A 107 -21.01 -19.16 10.80
N HIS A 108 -21.91 -18.55 11.56
CA HIS A 108 -21.62 -17.78 12.76
C HIS A 108 -20.71 -18.51 13.76
N GLY A 109 -19.72 -17.79 14.30
CA GLY A 109 -18.91 -18.25 15.42
C GLY A 109 -18.13 -17.10 16.04
N HIS A 110 -18.71 -16.48 17.07
CA HIS A 110 -18.01 -15.57 17.97
C HIS A 110 -16.81 -16.27 18.60
N ALA A 111 -15.59 -16.01 18.10
CA ALA A 111 -14.36 -16.42 18.76
C ALA A 111 -13.58 -15.18 19.21
N ARG A 112 -13.50 -15.02 20.53
CA ARG A 112 -12.67 -14.02 21.21
C ARG A 112 -11.20 -14.22 20.83
N ILE A 113 -10.67 -13.38 19.95
CA ILE A 113 -9.23 -13.35 19.69
C ILE A 113 -8.54 -12.73 20.91
N ARG A 114 -7.97 -13.60 21.73
CA ARG A 114 -7.02 -13.26 22.79
C ARG A 114 -5.84 -12.50 22.17
N LYS A 115 -5.61 -11.28 22.65
CA LYS A 115 -4.36 -10.52 22.45
C LYS A 115 -3.18 -11.40 22.87
N ARG A 116 -2.46 -11.98 21.89
CA ARG A 116 -1.10 -12.45 22.12
C ARG A 116 -0.18 -11.26 21.88
N ARG A 117 0.26 -10.65 22.99
CA ARG A 117 1.47 -9.81 23.01
C ARG A 117 2.62 -10.71 22.55
N ALA A 118 3.26 -10.37 21.43
CA ALA A 118 4.59 -10.87 21.14
C ALA A 118 5.54 -10.28 22.20
N PRO A 119 6.40 -11.08 22.84
CA PRO A 119 7.45 -10.55 23.68
C PRO A 119 8.50 -9.88 22.79
N GLU A 120 8.73 -8.60 23.05
CA GLU A 120 9.90 -7.86 22.60
C GLU A 120 11.16 -8.58 23.10
N LYS A 121 11.90 -9.21 22.18
CA LYS A 121 13.29 -9.63 22.40
C LYS A 121 14.01 -9.72 21.05
N CYS A 122 14.38 -8.55 20.51
CA CYS A 122 15.48 -8.45 19.55
C CYS A 122 16.72 -8.00 20.32
N GLU A 123 17.24 -8.88 21.16
CA GLU A 123 18.63 -8.79 21.62
C GLU A 123 19.48 -9.56 20.60
N PHE A 124 20.62 -8.97 20.24
CA PHE A 124 21.83 -9.68 19.84
C PHE A 124 22.02 -10.02 18.35
N LEU A 125 22.78 -9.18 17.65
CA LEU A 125 24.04 -9.57 16.99
C LEU A 125 24.82 -8.31 16.54
N GLU A 126 25.43 -7.66 17.52
CA GLU A 126 26.60 -6.79 17.31
C GLU A 126 27.82 -7.72 17.24
N LYS A 127 28.21 -8.11 16.02
CA LYS A 127 29.52 -8.70 15.68
C LYS A 127 29.62 -8.83 14.16
N LEU A 128 29.75 -7.70 13.48
CA LEU A 128 30.44 -7.70 12.19
C LEU A 128 31.92 -7.51 12.52
N GLY A 129 32.66 -8.62 12.39
CA GLY A 129 34.12 -8.60 12.42
C GLY A 129 34.61 -7.67 11.32
N VAL A 130 35.53 -6.80 11.69
CA VAL A 130 36.38 -6.06 10.76
C VAL A 130 37.27 -7.10 10.09
N GLU A 131 36.85 -7.61 8.92
CA GLU A 131 37.79 -8.24 8.00
C GLU A 131 38.57 -7.13 7.29
N GLU A 132 39.86 -7.09 7.57
CA GLU A 132 40.85 -6.25 6.90
C GLU A 132 40.90 -6.64 5.41
N GLY A 133 40.11 -5.94 4.59
CA GLY A 133 40.18 -6.00 3.13
C GLY A 133 41.08 -4.88 2.60
N GLU A 134 42.04 -5.26 1.77
CA GLU A 134 43.07 -4.43 1.14
C GLU A 134 42.57 -3.09 0.58
N VAL A 135 43.41 -2.08 0.78
CA VAL A 135 43.33 -0.69 0.29
C VAL A 135 43.14 -0.65 -1.22
N GLY A 136 41.88 -0.59 -1.65
CA GLY A 136 41.50 0.00 -2.94
C GLY A 136 41.35 1.50 -2.74
N GLU A 137 41.97 2.28 -3.62
CA GLU A 137 41.96 3.75 -3.62
C GLU A 137 40.57 4.31 -3.27
N GLU A 138 40.39 4.74 -2.01
CA GLU A 138 39.25 5.53 -1.59
C GLU A 138 39.35 6.86 -2.36
N GLU A 139 38.52 7.02 -3.39
CA GLU A 139 38.08 8.36 -3.78
C GLU A 139 37.41 8.94 -2.52
N GLU A 140 38.17 9.71 -1.74
CA GLU A 140 37.64 10.54 -0.66
C GLU A 140 36.55 11.42 -1.28
N GLU A 141 35.29 10.98 -1.18
CA GLU A 141 34.17 11.89 -1.38
C GLU A 141 34.44 13.11 -0.49
N PRO A 142 34.37 14.34 -1.03
CA PRO A 142 34.64 15.53 -0.23
C PRO A 142 33.81 15.46 1.06
N GLN A 143 34.46 15.58 2.23
CA GLN A 143 33.82 15.44 3.55
C GLN A 143 32.53 16.28 3.68
N GLU A 144 32.45 17.37 2.92
CA GLU A 144 31.30 18.25 2.79
C GLU A 144 30.05 17.59 2.17
N VAL A 145 30.21 16.69 1.19
CA VAL A 145 29.12 15.91 0.57
C VAL A 145 28.55 14.90 1.56
N GLN A 146 29.41 14.18 2.27
CA GLN A 146 28.99 13.18 3.24
C GLN A 146 28.24 13.82 4.42
N GLU A 147 28.72 14.98 4.89
CA GLU A 147 28.04 15.74 5.95
C GLU A 147 26.68 16.29 5.49
N ARG A 148 26.58 16.77 4.24
CA ARG A 148 25.30 17.20 3.66
C ARG A 148 24.29 16.05 3.60
N ILE A 149 24.71 14.86 3.19
CA ILE A 149 23.85 13.66 3.16
C ILE A 149 23.38 13.29 4.58
N ARG A 150 24.27 13.34 5.58
CA ARG A 150 23.91 13.10 6.98
C ARG A 150 22.85 14.07 7.47
N GLN A 151 23.03 15.36 7.21
CA GLN A 151 22.06 16.39 7.60
C GLN A 151 20.71 16.21 6.90
N GLN A 152 20.72 15.88 5.60
CA GLN A 152 19.50 15.59 4.86
C GLN A 152 18.75 14.38 5.44
N ASN A 153 19.47 13.31 5.79
CA ASN A 153 18.89 12.13 6.42
C ASN A 153 18.31 12.42 7.80
N VAL A 154 18.97 13.24 8.62
CA VAL A 154 18.45 13.67 9.92
C VAL A 154 17.14 14.45 9.74
N ASN A 155 17.09 15.35 8.77
CA ASN A 155 15.89 16.13 8.48
C ASN A 155 14.74 15.24 7.96
N MET A 156 15.05 14.32 7.06
CA MET A 156 14.07 13.37 6.53
C MET A 156 13.50 12.47 7.64
N ARG A 157 14.35 11.96 8.54
CA ARG A 157 13.91 11.18 9.71
C ARG A 157 12.97 11.99 10.61
N LYS A 158 13.30 13.24 10.91
CA LYS A 158 12.44 14.14 11.70
C LYS A 158 11.07 14.35 11.03
N GLN A 159 11.05 14.51 9.70
CA GLN A 159 9.80 14.63 8.94
C GLN A 159 8.95 13.35 9.01
N ILE A 160 9.56 12.19 8.80
CA ILE A 160 8.88 10.89 8.88
C ILE A 160 8.31 10.67 10.28
N GLU A 161 9.10 10.90 11.33
CA GLU A 161 8.64 10.79 12.71
C GLU A 161 7.50 11.77 13.04
N GLY A 162 7.57 12.99 12.48
CA GLY A 162 6.48 13.96 12.55
C GLY A 162 5.20 13.43 11.92
N GLY A 163 5.29 12.88 10.71
CA GLY A 163 4.17 12.27 10.00
C GLY A 163 3.56 11.08 10.75
N ILE A 164 4.39 10.22 11.34
CA ILE A 164 3.91 9.09 12.17
C ILE A 164 3.10 9.61 13.36
N ARG A 165 3.61 10.63 14.08
CA ARG A 165 2.89 11.21 15.23
C ARG A 165 1.55 11.81 14.81
N GLN A 166 1.51 12.54 13.69
CA GLN A 166 0.28 13.10 13.16
C GLN A 166 -0.75 12.03 12.78
N LEU A 167 -0.32 10.96 12.10
CA LEU A 167 -1.21 9.85 11.72
C LEU A 167 -1.75 9.10 12.95
N GLN A 168 -0.90 8.88 13.95
CA GLN A 168 -1.33 8.27 15.22
C GLN A 168 -2.36 9.14 15.95
N GLN A 169 -2.18 10.46 15.93
CA GLN A 169 -3.15 11.39 16.50
C GLN A 169 -4.46 11.39 15.71
N ALA A 170 -4.40 11.47 14.38
CA ALA A 170 -5.58 11.40 13.51
C ALA A 170 -6.37 10.10 13.74
N ARG A 171 -5.68 8.96 13.85
CA ARG A 171 -6.30 7.68 14.19
C ARG A 171 -7.02 7.73 15.54
N SER A 172 -6.39 8.30 16.57
CA SER A 172 -7.02 8.45 17.88
C SER A 172 -8.25 9.35 17.83
N ASN A 173 -8.19 10.48 17.10
CA ASN A 173 -9.32 11.38 16.89
C ASN A 173 -10.49 10.65 16.20
N PHE A 174 -10.23 9.88 15.14
CA PHE A 174 -11.27 9.12 14.46
C PHE A 174 -11.90 8.06 15.36
N LEU A 175 -11.09 7.35 16.15
CA LEU A 175 -11.60 6.36 17.09
C LEU A 175 -12.51 7.01 18.15
N GLN A 176 -12.15 8.19 18.64
CA GLN A 176 -12.98 8.96 19.55
C GLN A 176 -14.31 9.37 18.90
N ILE A 177 -14.29 9.93 17.68
CA ILE A 177 -15.51 10.31 16.96
C ILE A 177 -16.43 9.11 16.74
N ILE A 178 -15.87 7.96 16.32
CA ILE A 178 -16.65 6.72 16.14
C ILE A 178 -17.29 6.31 17.46
N ASP A 179 -16.57 6.41 18.57
CA ASP A 179 -17.10 6.09 19.88
C ASP A 179 -18.22 7.05 20.29
N GLU A 180 -18.04 8.35 20.12
CA GLU A 180 -19.07 9.36 20.36
C GLU A 180 -20.34 9.06 19.54
N LEU A 181 -20.19 8.80 18.24
CA LEU A 181 -21.32 8.47 17.36
C LEU A 181 -22.04 7.18 17.76
N ARG A 182 -21.33 6.19 18.31
CA ARG A 182 -21.94 4.95 18.80
C ARG A 182 -22.74 5.14 20.08
N HIS A 183 -22.38 6.12 20.91
CA HIS A 183 -23.07 6.43 22.17
C HIS A 183 -24.20 7.45 22.00
N LEU A 184 -24.28 8.13 20.85
CA LEU A 184 -25.43 8.99 20.55
C LEU A 184 -26.72 8.16 20.53
N PRO A 185 -27.82 8.66 21.11
CA PRO A 185 -29.10 7.98 21.05
C PRO A 185 -29.51 7.84 19.59
N THR A 186 -29.60 6.59 19.12
CA THR A 186 -30.16 6.30 17.80
C THR A 186 -31.68 6.36 17.92
N CYS A 187 -32.33 6.95 16.91
CA CYS A 187 -33.77 6.76 16.76
C CYS A 187 -34.04 5.25 16.70
N PRO A 188 -35.11 4.75 17.34
CA PRO A 188 -35.50 3.36 17.15
C PRO A 188 -35.57 3.09 15.64
N PRO A 189 -35.05 1.95 15.16
CA PRO A 189 -35.19 1.56 13.76
C PRO A 189 -36.63 1.82 13.34
N ARG A 190 -36.86 2.49 12.21
CA ARG A 190 -38.23 2.73 11.70
C ARG A 190 -38.89 1.37 11.49
N ARG A 191 -39.62 0.88 12.49
CA ARG A 191 -40.40 -0.36 12.43
C ARG A 191 -41.76 -0.10 11.78
N TYR A 192 -41.81 0.67 10.69
CA TYR A 192 -43.02 0.70 9.87
C TYR A 192 -43.06 -0.63 9.11
N GLY A 193 -43.69 -1.63 9.73
CA GLY A 193 -44.13 -2.87 9.09
C GLY A 193 -43.05 -3.79 8.51
N TYR A 194 -41.76 -3.63 8.84
CA TYR A 194 -40.66 -4.34 8.14
C TYR A 194 -40.69 -4.09 6.62
N GLY A 195 -41.08 -2.88 6.21
CA GLY A 195 -41.26 -2.54 4.80
C GLY A 195 -42.56 -3.07 4.20
N ALA A 196 -43.36 -3.89 4.91
CA ALA A 196 -44.59 -4.43 4.38
C ALA A 196 -45.54 -3.31 3.91
N VAL A 197 -45.95 -3.42 2.65
CA VAL A 197 -46.75 -2.39 2.00
C VAL A 197 -48.21 -2.53 2.42
N GLY A 198 -48.62 -1.72 3.40
CA GLY A 198 -49.97 -1.74 3.97
C GLY A 198 -51.03 -1.06 3.12
N SER A 199 -50.65 -0.21 2.15
CA SER A 199 -51.60 0.52 1.30
C SER A 199 -51.85 -0.20 -0.03
N ASP A 200 -53.10 -0.20 -0.48
CA ASP A 200 -53.49 -0.78 -1.78
C ASP A 200 -52.79 -0.08 -2.95
N THR A 201 -52.49 1.21 -2.81
CA THR A 201 -51.70 1.99 -3.78
C THR A 201 -50.23 1.58 -3.82
N GLY A 202 -49.67 1.16 -2.69
CA GLY A 202 -48.26 0.77 -2.62
C GLY A 202 -47.98 -0.61 -3.21
N ARG A 203 -48.98 -1.48 -3.35
CA ARG A 203 -48.82 -2.84 -3.88
C ARG A 203 -48.32 -2.86 -5.34
N PHE A 204 -48.49 -1.75 -6.06
CA PHE A 204 -48.04 -1.59 -7.43
C PHE A 204 -46.69 -0.87 -7.54
N MET A 205 -46.10 -0.41 -6.43
CA MET A 205 -44.79 0.22 -6.45
C MET A 205 -43.69 -0.85 -6.53
N ARG A 206 -42.74 -0.62 -7.43
CA ARG A 206 -41.53 -1.44 -7.59
C ARG A 206 -40.45 -0.99 -6.62
N CYS A 207 -39.82 -1.97 -5.96
CA CYS A 207 -38.56 -1.73 -5.29
C CYS A 207 -37.47 -1.33 -6.31
N ALA A 208 -36.76 -0.24 -6.06
CA ALA A 208 -35.69 0.24 -6.94
C ALA A 208 -34.46 -0.68 -6.95
N PHE A 209 -34.31 -1.54 -5.93
CA PHE A 209 -33.17 -2.43 -5.73
C PHE A 209 -33.44 -3.83 -6.31
N CYS A 210 -34.45 -4.53 -5.78
CA CYS A 210 -34.78 -5.91 -6.19
C CYS A 210 -35.84 -6.03 -7.30
N ARG A 211 -36.48 -4.91 -7.67
CA ARG A 211 -37.59 -4.84 -8.64
C ARG A 211 -38.85 -5.64 -8.26
N ALA A 212 -38.95 -6.14 -7.03
CA ALA A 212 -40.18 -6.76 -6.55
C ALA A 212 -41.31 -5.73 -6.42
N ASP A 213 -42.50 -6.11 -6.89
CA ASP A 213 -43.73 -5.31 -6.78
C ASP A 213 -44.39 -5.55 -5.42
N GLY A 214 -44.69 -4.47 -4.67
CA GLY A 214 -45.63 -4.50 -3.54
C GLY A 214 -45.25 -5.33 -2.30
N LYS A 215 -44.05 -5.93 -2.27
CA LYS A 215 -43.56 -6.70 -1.12
C LYS A 215 -42.99 -5.80 -0.03
N HIS A 216 -42.18 -4.83 -0.43
CA HIS A 216 -41.56 -3.88 0.47
C HIS A 216 -41.33 -2.51 -0.18
N TYR A 217 -41.22 -1.46 0.62
CA TYR A 217 -40.70 -0.16 0.18
C TYR A 217 -39.19 -0.24 -0.08
N SER A 218 -38.69 0.51 -1.07
CA SER A 218 -37.26 0.51 -1.45
C SER A 218 -36.33 0.82 -0.28
N ASP A 219 -36.74 1.67 0.67
CA ASP A 219 -35.97 2.03 1.87
C ASP A 219 -35.81 0.89 2.89
N SER A 220 -36.57 -0.19 2.70
CA SER A 220 -36.63 -1.37 3.55
C SER A 220 -36.13 -2.63 2.83
N CYS A 221 -35.56 -2.49 1.63
CA CYS A 221 -35.03 -3.60 0.86
C CYS A 221 -33.76 -4.16 1.53
N ASP A 222 -33.76 -5.47 1.78
CA ASP A 222 -32.64 -6.23 2.35
C ASP A 222 -31.69 -6.79 1.28
N GLU A 223 -32.08 -6.73 -0.01
CA GLU A 223 -31.17 -6.97 -1.12
C GLU A 223 -30.17 -5.82 -1.21
N PHE A 224 -28.98 -6.04 -0.66
CA PHE A 224 -27.82 -5.22 -0.98
C PHE A 224 -27.43 -5.52 -2.42
N PRO A 225 -27.39 -4.52 -3.33
CA PRO A 225 -26.79 -4.72 -4.63
C PRO A 225 -25.31 -5.05 -4.39
N CYS A 226 -24.98 -6.33 -4.46
CA CYS A 226 -23.59 -6.75 -4.58
C CYS A 226 -23.15 -6.20 -5.92
N VAL A 227 -22.37 -5.12 -5.91
CA VAL A 227 -21.81 -4.49 -7.09
C VAL A 227 -20.73 -5.43 -7.64
N CYS A 228 -21.14 -6.59 -8.13
CA CYS A 228 -20.31 -7.38 -9.03
C CYS A 228 -20.25 -6.55 -10.31
N ALA A 229 -19.07 -5.98 -10.59
CA ALA A 229 -18.82 -5.25 -11.81
C ALA A 229 -19.31 -6.08 -13.01
N PRO A 230 -19.97 -5.46 -14.01
CA PRO A 230 -20.39 -6.20 -15.19
C PRO A 230 -19.16 -6.82 -15.85
N SER A 231 -19.19 -8.15 -16.02
CA SER A 231 -18.29 -8.84 -16.92
C SER A 231 -18.62 -8.35 -18.33
N TYR A 232 -17.72 -7.60 -18.93
CA TYR A 232 -17.78 -7.31 -20.35
C TYR A 232 -17.34 -8.58 -21.08
N ASP A 233 -18.30 -9.22 -21.76
CA ASP A 233 -18.05 -10.23 -22.78
C ASP A 233 -17.54 -9.58 -24.08
#